data_AF-A0A2S9DLF1-F1
#
_entry.id   AF-A0A2S9DLF1-F1
#
_cell.length_a   1.000
_cell.length_b   1.000
_cell.length_c   1.000
_cell.angle_alpha   90.00
_cell.angle_beta   90.00
_cell.angle_gamma   90.00
#
_symmetry.space_group_name_H-M   'P 1'
#
loop_
_entity.id
_entity.type
_entity.pdbx_description
1 polymer ?
#
loop_
_entity_poly.entity_id
_entity_poly.type
_entity_poly.pdbx_seq_one_letter_code
_entity_poly.pdbx_strand_id
1 'polypeptide(L)'
;MSSIDTWPLWIAISFLGGPMLLATLTLTYSLYLTHRHMDAIKEALKHSRYIYIWGPSLGKRGLIWSLLEMGKISGMLLWPKASLINGELDPTDLENFPPHLKLRLTLNLKTMIIAFIWMLIGVALLEFR
;
A
#
# COMPACT_ATOMS: atom_id res chain seq x y z
N MET A 1 -13.60 -28.35 -15.14
CA MET A 1 -13.47 -28.51 -13.68
C MET A 1 -11.98 -28.68 -13.39
N SER A 2 -11.30 -27.59 -13.03
CA SER A 2 -9.86 -27.58 -12.77
C SER A 2 -9.64 -27.95 -11.30
N SER A 3 -9.56 -29.24 -11.02
CA SER A 3 -9.36 -29.74 -9.65
C SER A 3 -7.96 -29.38 -9.14
N ILE A 4 -7.91 -28.56 -8.09
CA ILE A 4 -6.70 -28.24 -7.32
C ILE A 4 -6.04 -29.50 -6.74
N ASP A 5 -6.79 -30.59 -6.59
CA ASP A 5 -6.32 -31.87 -6.08
C ASP A 5 -5.22 -32.54 -6.93
N THR A 6 -5.03 -32.16 -8.19
CA THR A 6 -3.92 -32.66 -9.02
C THR A 6 -2.65 -31.81 -8.93
N TRP A 7 -2.64 -30.72 -8.15
CA TRP A 7 -1.46 -29.86 -8.07
C TRP A 7 -0.36 -30.49 -7.20
N PRO A 8 0.89 -30.53 -7.68
CA PRO A 8 2.03 -30.90 -6.85
C PRO A 8 2.10 -29.99 -5.61
N LEU A 9 2.34 -30.60 -4.44
CA LEU A 9 2.44 -29.89 -3.15
C LEU A 9 3.36 -28.65 -3.22
N TRP A 10 4.45 -28.74 -3.98
CA TRP A 10 5.39 -27.64 -4.22
C TRP A 10 4.78 -26.44 -4.94
N ILE A 11 3.84 -26.66 -5.87
CA ILE A 11 3.14 -25.59 -6.60
C ILE A 11 2.17 -24.90 -5.66
N ALA A 12 1.42 -25.66 -4.86
CA ALA A 12 0.51 -25.09 -3.85
C ALA A 12 1.28 -24.25 -2.80
N ILE A 13 2.41 -24.75 -2.30
CA ILE A 13 3.26 -24.03 -1.35
C ILE A 13 3.87 -22.78 -1.98
N SER A 14 4.34 -22.84 -3.23
CA SER A 14 4.89 -21.67 -3.91
C SER A 14 3.82 -20.62 -4.21
N PHE A 15 2.61 -21.07 -4.56
CA PHE A 15 1.48 -20.22 -4.90
C PHE A 15 0.89 -19.50 -3.68
N LEU A 16 0.86 -20.14 -2.50
CA LEU A 16 0.46 -19.49 -1.24
C LEU A 16 1.62 -18.73 -0.57
N GLY A 17 2.83 -19.29 -0.61
CA GLY A 17 4.00 -18.77 0.10
C GLY A 17 4.59 -17.51 -0.53
N GLY A 18 4.60 -17.41 -1.87
CA GLY A 18 5.11 -16.24 -2.58
C GLY A 18 4.38 -14.93 -2.22
N PRO A 19 3.04 -14.88 -2.33
CA PRO A 19 2.25 -13.71 -1.95
C PRO A 19 2.36 -13.38 -0.46
N MET A 20 2.45 -14.39 0.41
CA MET A 20 2.54 -14.18 1.86
C MET A 20 3.89 -13.57 2.27
N LEU A 21 5.00 -14.04 1.69
CA LEU A 21 6.32 -13.45 1.87
C LEU A 21 6.40 -12.02 1.32
N LEU A 22 5.87 -11.81 0.11
CA LEU A 22 5.77 -10.47 -0.48
C LEU A 22 4.96 -9.53 0.40
N ALA A 23 3.82 -9.98 0.93
CA ALA A 23 2.98 -9.22 1.86
C ALA A 23 3.73 -8.86 3.15
N THR A 24 4.46 -9.80 3.76
CA THR A 24 5.25 -9.49 4.97
C THR A 24 6.40 -8.52 4.69
N LEU A 25 7.07 -8.65 3.54
CA LEU A 25 8.14 -7.74 3.13
C LEU A 25 7.60 -6.33 2.88
N THR A 26 6.49 -6.19 2.15
CA THR A 26 5.83 -4.90 1.91
C THR A 26 5.33 -4.26 3.19
N LEU A 27 4.76 -5.05 4.11
CA LEU A 27 4.30 -4.56 5.42
C LEU A 27 5.48 -4.05 6.26
N THR A 28 6.56 -4.82 6.34
CA THR A 28 7.77 -4.44 7.09
C THR A 28 8.42 -3.20 6.47
N TYR A 29 8.43 -3.12 5.14
CA TYR A 29 8.95 -1.96 4.42
C TYR A 29 8.06 -0.72 4.60
N SER A 30 6.74 -0.91 4.65
CA SER A 30 5.77 0.15 4.94
C SER A 30 5.93 0.68 6.37
N LEU A 31 6.15 -0.21 7.34
CA LEU A 31 6.46 0.16 8.72
C LEU A 31 7.78 0.93 8.83
N TYR A 32 8.82 0.50 8.11
CA TYR A 32 10.08 1.22 8.05
C TYR A 32 9.92 2.62 7.44
N LEU A 33 9.19 2.75 6.32
CA LEU A 33 8.87 4.03 5.69
C LEU A 33 8.05 4.94 6.61
N THR A 34 7.09 4.37 7.32
CA THR A 34 6.27 5.08 8.30
C THR A 34 7.14 5.66 9.42
N HIS A 35 8.09 4.90 9.93
CA HIS A 35 8.91 5.36 11.04
C HIS A 35 10.05 6.32 10.64
N ARG A 36 10.54 6.21 9.39
CA ARG A 36 11.74 6.95 8.92
C ARG A 36 11.44 8.10 7.96
N HIS A 37 10.39 7.98 7.17
CA HIS A 37 10.11 8.90 6.05
C HIS A 37 8.77 9.62 6.16
N MET A 38 7.98 9.35 7.20
CA MET A 38 6.69 10.00 7.38
C MET A 38 6.81 11.51 7.61
N ASP A 39 7.88 11.98 8.26
CA ASP A 39 8.12 13.42 8.41
C ASP A 39 8.44 14.08 7.06
N ALA A 40 9.25 13.43 6.22
CA ALA A 40 9.54 13.92 4.87
C ALA A 40 8.29 13.93 3.97
N ILE A 41 7.39 12.95 4.14
CA ILE A 41 6.12 12.88 3.40
C ILE A 41 5.15 13.97 3.88
N LYS A 42 5.08 14.23 5.19
CA LYS A 42 4.30 15.34 5.76
C LYS A 42 4.80 16.69 5.27
N GLU A 43 6.11 16.86 5.21
CA GLU A 43 6.73 18.10 4.77
C GLU A 43 6.51 18.35 3.27
N ALA A 44 6.58 17.29 2.46
CA ALA A 44 6.31 17.35 1.02
C ALA A 44 4.82 17.57 0.67
N LEU A 45 3.90 17.26 1.58
CA LEU A 45 2.45 17.44 1.43
C LEU A 45 1.89 18.55 2.33
N LYS A 46 2.73 19.47 2.81
CA LYS A 46 2.33 20.45 3.85
C LYS A 46 1.22 21.42 3.41
N HIS A 47 1.03 21.64 2.12
CA HIS A 47 -0.03 22.51 1.59
C HIS A 47 -1.29 21.72 1.21
N SER A 48 -1.21 20.39 1.11
CA SER A 48 -2.36 19.52 0.88
C SER A 48 -3.33 19.54 2.07
N ARG A 49 -4.62 19.69 1.74
CA ARG A 49 -5.74 19.66 2.69
C ARG A 49 -5.78 18.38 3.53
N TYR A 50 -5.30 17.27 2.99
CA TYR A 50 -5.25 16.00 3.71
C TYR A 50 -4.29 16.05 4.91
N ILE A 51 -3.09 16.63 4.76
CA ILE A 51 -2.14 16.82 5.85
C ILE A 51 -2.65 17.85 6.86
N TYR A 52 -3.40 18.87 6.44
CA TYR A 52 -4.02 19.79 7.39
C TYR A 52 -5.00 19.08 8.34
N ILE A 53 -5.79 18.13 7.82
CA ILE A 53 -6.79 17.39 8.61
C ILE A 53 -6.13 16.26 9.43
N TRP A 54 -5.16 15.55 8.87
CA TRP A 54 -4.59 14.32 9.45
C TRP A 54 -3.15 14.47 9.98
N GLY A 55 -2.49 15.61 9.77
CA GLY A 55 -1.13 15.93 10.22
C GLY A 55 -0.86 15.64 11.71
N PRO A 56 -1.77 16.00 12.64
CA PRO A 56 -1.58 15.70 14.06
C PRO A 56 -1.86 14.23 14.43
N SER A 57 -2.60 13.46 13.62
CA SER A 57 -2.84 12.03 13.88
C SER A 57 -1.81 11.11 13.24
N LEU A 58 -1.20 11.55 12.13
CA LEU A 58 -0.20 10.79 11.37
C LEU A 58 0.96 10.34 12.26
N GLY A 59 1.02 9.02 12.51
CA GLY A 59 2.06 8.36 13.31
C GLY A 59 1.86 8.33 14.81
N LYS A 60 0.89 9.07 15.36
CA LYS A 60 0.62 9.10 16.81
C LYS A 60 -0.45 8.11 17.25
N ARG A 61 -1.30 7.64 16.32
CA ARG A 61 -2.45 6.77 16.62
C ARG A 61 -2.16 5.25 16.57
N GLY A 62 -0.89 4.86 16.60
CA GLY A 62 -0.44 3.45 16.61
C GLY A 62 -0.16 2.86 15.23
N LEU A 63 0.44 1.67 15.21
CA LEU A 63 1.01 1.04 14.00
C LEU A 63 -0.03 0.75 12.91
N ILE A 64 -1.19 0.20 13.28
CA ILE A 64 -2.27 -0.14 12.34
C ILE A 64 -2.85 1.13 11.71
N TRP A 65 -3.06 2.17 12.51
CA TRP A 65 -3.63 3.42 12.00
C TRP A 65 -2.65 4.13 11.09
N SER A 66 -1.37 4.15 11.46
CA SER A 66 -0.33 4.74 10.63
C SER A 66 -0.14 4.01 9.30
N LEU A 67 -0.30 2.67 9.28
CA LEU A 67 -0.30 1.88 8.06
C LEU A 67 -1.49 2.19 7.15
N LEU A 68 -2.70 2.33 7.71
CA LEU A 68 -3.90 2.67 6.96
C LEU A 68 -3.83 4.10 6.40
N GLU A 69 -3.35 5.07 7.20
CA GLU A 69 -3.10 6.44 6.75
C GLU A 69 -2.07 6.45 5.60
N MET A 70 -0.99 5.67 5.71
CA MET A 70 -0.02 5.52 4.63
C MET A 70 -0.59 4.84 3.40
N GLY A 71 -1.42 3.81 3.57
CA GLY A 71 -2.13 3.17 2.46
C GLY A 71 -3.00 4.18 1.72
N LYS A 72 -3.68 5.06 2.44
CA LYS A 72 -4.50 6.13 1.86
C LYS A 72 -3.65 7.18 1.13
N ILE A 73 -2.59 7.71 1.75
CA ILE A 73 -1.66 8.67 1.10
C ILE A 73 -1.03 8.06 -0.15
N SER A 74 -0.57 6.82 -0.04
CA SER A 74 0.04 6.10 -1.15
C SER A 74 -0.99 5.88 -2.27
N GLY A 75 -2.26 5.64 -1.92
CA GLY A 75 -3.35 5.46 -2.88
C GLY A 75 -3.65 6.75 -3.63
N MET A 76 -3.60 7.89 -2.92
CA MET A 76 -3.69 9.21 -3.53
C MET A 76 -2.54 9.47 -4.51
N LEU A 77 -1.32 9.04 -4.17
CA LEU A 77 -0.15 9.14 -5.05
C LEU A 77 -0.23 8.20 -6.27
N LEU A 78 -0.92 7.07 -6.13
CA LEU A 78 -1.11 6.07 -7.19
C LEU A 78 -2.16 6.52 -8.22
N TRP A 79 -3.22 7.19 -7.75
CA TRP A 79 -4.23 7.85 -8.58
C TRP A 79 -4.27 9.37 -8.36
N PRO A 80 -3.21 10.09 -8.76
CA PRO A 80 -3.10 11.52 -8.49
C PRO A 80 -4.24 12.32 -9.14
N LYS A 81 -4.71 11.90 -10.32
CA LYS A 81 -5.85 12.55 -11.00
C LYS A 81 -7.13 12.50 -10.16
N ALA A 82 -7.43 11.37 -9.53
CA ALA A 82 -8.62 11.23 -8.69
C ALA A 82 -8.50 12.09 -7.41
N SER A 83 -7.30 12.12 -6.80
CA SER A 83 -7.05 12.91 -5.59
C SER A 83 -6.98 14.41 -5.84
N LEU A 84 -6.55 14.84 -7.03
CA LEU A 84 -6.63 16.23 -7.49
C LEU A 84 -8.09 16.65 -7.72
N ILE A 85 -8.90 15.81 -8.35
CA ILE A 85 -10.33 16.07 -8.57
C ILE A 85 -11.09 16.17 -7.24
N ASN A 86 -10.74 15.33 -6.26
CA ASN A 86 -11.34 15.39 -4.92
C ASN A 86 -10.85 16.58 -4.08
N GLY A 87 -9.85 17.34 -4.55
CA GLY A 87 -9.25 18.45 -3.80
C GLY A 87 -8.54 18.02 -2.52
N GLU A 88 -8.18 16.74 -2.43
CA GLU A 88 -7.42 16.20 -1.30
C GLU A 88 -5.93 16.48 -1.46
N LEU A 89 -5.45 16.54 -2.70
CA LEU A 89 -4.04 16.75 -3.05
C LEU A 89 -3.84 18.11 -3.74
N ASP A 90 -2.77 18.81 -3.39
CA ASP A 90 -2.34 20.01 -4.10
C ASP A 90 -1.42 19.63 -5.28
N PRO A 91 -1.63 20.19 -6.50
CA PRO A 91 -0.80 19.86 -7.66
C PRO A 91 0.66 20.30 -7.50
N THR A 92 0.93 21.38 -6.77
CA THR A 92 2.29 21.89 -6.52
C THR A 92 3.04 20.98 -5.55
N ASP A 93 2.36 20.44 -4.54
CA ASP A 93 2.95 19.45 -3.64
C ASP A 93 3.22 18.11 -4.37
N LEU A 94 2.38 17.74 -5.34
CA LEU A 94 2.58 16.54 -6.15
C LEU A 94 3.79 16.65 -7.10
N GLU A 95 4.03 17.83 -7.68
CA GLU A 95 5.17 18.10 -8.57
C GLU A 95 6.50 18.18 -7.79
N ASN A 96 6.48 18.78 -6.60
CA ASN A 96 7.67 18.86 -5.74
C ASN A 96 7.92 17.57 -4.94
N PHE A 97 7.05 16.56 -5.07
CA PHE A 97 7.16 15.36 -4.28
C PHE A 97 8.41 14.56 -4.64
N PRO A 98 9.23 14.14 -3.64
CA PRO A 98 10.45 13.40 -3.89
C PRO A 98 10.18 12.11 -4.72
N PRO A 99 10.76 11.99 -5.94
CA PRO A 99 10.40 10.91 -6.87
C PRO A 99 10.77 9.52 -6.35
N HIS A 100 11.85 9.43 -5.56
CA HIS A 100 12.29 8.20 -4.93
C HIS A 100 11.29 7.68 -3.88
N LEU A 101 10.64 8.57 -3.13
CA LEU A 101 9.61 8.23 -2.15
C LEU A 101 8.32 7.83 -2.86
N LYS A 102 7.91 8.60 -3.89
CA LYS A 102 6.74 8.28 -4.72
C LYS A 102 6.83 6.89 -5.34
N LEU A 103 7.99 6.55 -5.92
CA LEU A 103 8.21 5.25 -6.54
C LEU A 103 8.09 4.11 -5.51
N ARG A 104 8.75 4.24 -4.35
CA ARG A 104 8.72 3.23 -3.29
C ARG A 104 7.30 3.01 -2.76
N LEU A 105 6.57 4.08 -2.47
CA LEU A 105 5.18 4.00 -1.98
C LEU A 105 4.25 3.37 -3.02
N THR A 106 4.37 3.78 -4.28
CA THR A 106 3.57 3.24 -5.39
C THR A 106 3.82 1.76 -5.59
N LEU A 107 5.11 1.34 -5.60
CA LEU A 107 5.47 -0.07 -5.73
C LEU A 107 4.95 -0.89 -4.56
N ASN A 108 5.14 -0.40 -3.33
CA ASN A 108 4.67 -1.07 -2.13
C ASN A 108 3.16 -1.31 -2.18
N LEU A 109 2.38 -0.28 -2.52
CA LEU A 109 0.93 -0.40 -2.67
C LEU A 109 0.52 -1.36 -3.79
N LYS A 110 1.16 -1.27 -4.96
CA LYS A 110 0.87 -2.19 -6.07
C LYS A 110 1.10 -3.63 -5.65
N THR A 111 2.22 -3.92 -5.00
CA THR A 111 2.53 -5.26 -4.51
C THR A 111 1.52 -5.71 -3.46
N MET A 112 1.08 -4.82 -2.56
CA MET A 112 0.04 -5.12 -1.56
C MET A 112 -1.32 -5.42 -2.22
N ILE A 113 -1.75 -4.65 -3.21
CA ILE A 113 -2.99 -4.89 -3.98
C ILE A 113 -2.90 -6.23 -4.71
N ILE A 114 -1.78 -6.51 -5.38
CA ILE A 114 -1.55 -7.77 -6.07
C ILE A 114 -1.63 -8.94 -5.08
N ALA A 115 -0.96 -8.84 -3.94
CA ALA A 115 -1.00 -9.87 -2.90
C ALA A 115 -2.42 -10.09 -2.35
N PHE A 116 -3.18 -9.01 -2.16
CA PHE A 116 -4.57 -9.08 -1.70
C PHE A 116 -5.49 -9.76 -2.73
N ILE A 117 -5.39 -9.39 -4.00
CA ILE A 117 -6.12 -10.05 -5.10
C ILE A 117 -5.73 -11.53 -5.17
N TRP A 118 -4.44 -11.84 -5.03
CA TRP A 118 -3.94 -13.21 -5.05
C TRP A 118 -4.50 -14.04 -3.89
N MET A 119 -4.60 -13.44 -2.70
CA MET A 119 -5.22 -14.07 -1.54
C MET A 119 -6.70 -14.34 -1.77
N LEU A 120 -7.45 -13.39 -2.35
CA LEU A 120 -8.86 -13.59 -2.70
C LEU A 120 -9.05 -14.71 -3.73
N ILE A 121 -8.19 -14.76 -4.76
CA ILE A 121 -8.19 -15.85 -5.73
C ILE A 121 -7.92 -17.17 -5.02
N GLY A 122 -6.95 -17.22 -4.10
CA GLY A 122 -6.65 -18.42 -3.32
C GLY A 122 -7.82 -18.89 -2.47
N VAL A 123 -8.51 -17.97 -1.77
CA VAL A 123 -9.72 -18.30 -0.98
C VAL A 123 -10.84 -18.80 -1.88
N ALA A 124 -11.11 -18.11 -3.00
CA ALA A 124 -12.12 -18.56 -3.96
C ALA A 124 -11.78 -19.95 -4.50
N LEU A 125 -10.51 -20.21 -4.84
CA LEU A 125 -10.06 -21.54 -5.28
C LEU A 125 -10.33 -22.61 -4.21
N LEU A 126 -10.07 -22.31 -2.93
CA LEU A 126 -10.33 -23.23 -1.81
C LEU A 126 -11.83 -23.48 -1.58
N GLU A 127 -12.67 -22.46 -1.79
CA GLU A 127 -14.11 -22.54 -1.61
C GLU A 127 -14.83 -23.24 -2.77
N PHE A 128 -14.26 -23.17 -3.99
CA PHE A 128 -14.71 -23.93 -5.16
C PHE A 128 -14.10 -25.34 -5.27
N ARG A 129 -13.43 -25.82 -4.21
CA ARG A 129 -12.92 -27.20 -4.11
C ARG A 129 -14.03 -28.20 -3.76
#